data_AF-A0A453HYZ3-F1
#
_entry.id   AF-A0A453HYZ3-F1
#
_cell.length_a   1.000
_cell.length_b   1.000
_cell.length_c   1.000
_cell.angle_alpha   90.00
_cell.angle_beta   90.00
_cell.angle_gamma   90.00
#
_symmetry.space_group_name_H-M   'P 1'
#
loop_
_entity.id
_entity.type
_entity.pdbx_description
1 polymer ?
#
loop_
_entity_poly.entity_id
_entity_poly.type
_entity_poly.pdbx_seq_one_letter_code
_entity_poly.pdbx_strand_id
1 'polypeptide(L)'
;MSAISHTSEVIFELVDEAIEEVGPEHVVQVVTDNASNNMGAKKMLLEKRPNMFWSSCAMHTINLMFQGIGNLPRFRKVYEKTNHSLSLSMGKHGPWTT
;
A
#
# COMPACT_ATOMS: atom_id res chain seq x y z
N MET A 1 4.59 3.98 -16.63
CA MET A 1 3.51 4.84 -16.13
C MET A 1 2.21 4.13 -16.44
N SER A 2 1.33 3.91 -15.45
CA SER A 2 0.03 3.28 -15.70
C SER A 2 -0.80 4.18 -16.62
N ALA A 3 -1.56 3.58 -17.55
CA ALA A 3 -2.45 4.32 -18.46
C ALA A 3 -3.72 4.83 -17.74
N ILE A 4 -3.93 4.41 -16.49
CA ILE A 4 -5.11 4.71 -15.68
C ILE A 4 -4.81 5.91 -14.79
N SER A 5 -5.68 6.91 -14.82
CA SER A 5 -5.62 8.07 -13.94
C SER A 5 -5.69 7.63 -12.48
N HIS A 6 -4.83 8.19 -11.63
CA HIS A 6 -4.78 7.85 -10.21
C HIS A 6 -5.59 8.82 -9.34
N THR A 7 -6.70 9.37 -9.81
CA THR A 7 -7.53 10.26 -8.97
C THR A 7 -8.32 9.47 -7.94
N SER A 8 -8.82 10.17 -6.91
CA SER A 8 -9.63 9.57 -5.85
C SER A 8 -10.87 8.85 -6.39
N GLU A 9 -11.49 9.43 -7.42
CA GLU A 9 -12.71 8.92 -8.05
C GLU A 9 -12.45 7.62 -8.80
N VAL A 10 -11.36 7.55 -9.57
CA VAL A 10 -11.02 6.33 -10.31
C VAL A 10 -10.64 5.20 -9.35
N ILE A 11 -9.90 5.51 -8.28
CA ILE A 11 -9.58 4.52 -7.24
C ILE A 11 -10.86 4.04 -6.55
N PHE A 12 -11.77 4.96 -6.22
CA PHE A 12 -13.08 4.64 -5.66
C PHE A 12 -13.84 3.67 -6.56
N GLU A 13 -13.98 3.98 -7.86
CA GLU A 13 -14.72 3.16 -8.82
C GLU A 13 -14.14 1.75 -8.93
N LEU A 14 -12.81 1.64 -9.08
CA LEU A 14 -12.14 0.34 -9.20
C LEU A 14 -12.34 -0.53 -7.96
N VAL A 15 -12.21 0.05 -6.77
CA VAL A 15 -12.36 -0.69 -5.52
C VAL A 15 -13.82 -1.07 -5.29
N ASP A 16 -14.75 -0.17 -5.63
CA ASP A 16 -16.17 -0.40 -5.49
C ASP A 16 -16.68 -1.50 -6.44
N GLU A 17 -16.21 -1.52 -7.70
CA GLU A 17 -16.48 -2.59 -8.66
C GLU A 17 -15.94 -3.93 -8.17
N ALA A 18 -14.73 -3.96 -7.63
CA ALA A 18 -14.15 -5.18 -7.07
C ALA A 18 -14.95 -5.71 -5.87
N ILE A 19 -15.52 -4.82 -5.04
CA ILE A 19 -16.40 -5.23 -3.93
C ILE A 19 -17.69 -5.85 -4.45
N GLU A 20 -18.29 -5.28 -5.50
CA GLU A 20 -19.49 -5.86 -6.13
C GLU A 20 -19.20 -7.22 -6.76
N GLU A 21 -18.05 -7.38 -7.42
CA GLU A 21 -17.63 -8.67 -8.00
C GLU A 21 -17.48 -9.77 -6.94
N VAL A 22 -16.89 -9.42 -5.79
CA VAL A 22 -16.71 -10.36 -4.66
C VAL A 22 -18.02 -10.61 -3.89
N GLY A 23 -18.97 -9.68 -3.96
CA GLY A 23 -20.15 -9.64 -3.10
C GLY A 23 -19.86 -8.85 -1.81
N PRO A 24 -20.62 -7.76 -1.54
CA PRO A 24 -20.38 -6.90 -0.37
C PRO A 24 -20.41 -7.64 0.98
N GLU A 25 -21.20 -8.70 1.09
CA GLU A 25 -21.31 -9.55 2.28
C GLU A 25 -20.03 -10.36 2.58
N HIS A 26 -19.15 -10.51 1.60
CA HIS A 26 -17.88 -11.24 1.74
C HIS A 26 -16.68 -10.32 2.00
N VAL A 27 -16.88 -9.00 2.03
CA VAL A 27 -15.82 -8.02 2.24
C VAL A 27 -15.94 -7.39 3.63
N VAL A 28 -14.98 -7.69 4.50
CA VAL A 28 -14.93 -7.14 5.88
C VAL A 28 -14.13 -5.84 5.95
N GLN A 29 -13.03 -5.76 5.19
CA GLN A 29 -12.09 -4.65 5.30
C GLN A 29 -11.40 -4.38 3.97
N VAL A 30 -11.19 -3.10 3.68
CA VAL A 30 -10.30 -2.66 2.61
C VAL A 30 -9.10 -1.92 3.18
N VAL A 31 -7.93 -2.25 2.64
CA VAL A 31 -6.63 -1.69 3.04
C VAL A 31 -5.99 -1.04 1.82
N THR A 32 -5.81 0.28 1.86
CA THR A 32 -5.16 1.06 0.79
C THR A 32 -3.92 1.76 1.33
N ASP A 33 -2.98 2.18 0.48
CA ASP A 33 -1.87 3.02 0.95
C ASP A 33 -2.36 4.40 1.45
N ASN A 34 -1.48 5.17 2.08
CA ASN A 34 -1.83 6.46 2.68
C ASN A 34 -1.68 7.66 1.72
N ALA A 35 -1.56 7.44 0.41
CA ALA A 35 -1.48 8.53 -0.57
C ALA A 35 -2.78 9.36 -0.58
N SER A 36 -2.67 10.64 -0.94
CA SER A 36 -3.81 11.59 -0.92
C SER A 36 -5.04 11.08 -1.68
N ASN A 37 -4.81 10.42 -2.82
CA ASN A 37 -5.89 9.99 -3.70
C ASN A 37 -6.59 8.74 -3.12
N ASN A 38 -5.83 7.86 -2.47
CA ASN A 38 -6.39 6.74 -1.69
C ASN A 38 -7.19 7.24 -0.48
N MET A 39 -6.75 8.32 0.16
CA MET A 39 -7.49 8.94 1.26
C MET A 39 -8.80 9.59 0.80
N GLY A 40 -8.83 10.18 -0.41
CA GLY A 40 -10.05 10.66 -1.04
C GLY A 40 -11.02 9.52 -1.37
N ALA A 41 -10.52 8.45 -2.00
CA ALA A 41 -11.32 7.26 -2.30
C ALA A 41 -11.89 6.61 -1.04
N LYS A 42 -11.08 6.51 0.02
CA LYS A 42 -11.51 6.02 1.35
C LYS A 42 -12.72 6.78 1.87
N LYS A 43 -12.75 8.12 1.73
CA LYS A 43 -13.89 8.93 2.18
C LYS A 43 -15.16 8.55 1.43
N MET A 44 -15.09 8.44 0.10
CA MET A 44 -16.24 8.07 -0.74
C MET A 44 -16.74 6.64 -0.42
N LEU A 45 -15.82 5.71 -0.16
CA LEU A 45 -16.16 4.33 0.21
C LEU A 45 -16.81 4.23 1.58
N LEU A 46 -16.35 5.02 2.56
CA LEU A 46 -17.01 5.11 3.88
C LEU A 46 -18.44 5.65 3.77
N GLU A 47 -18.68 6.61 2.88
CA GLU A 47 -20.02 7.16 2.62
C GLU A 47 -20.93 6.13 1.94
N LYS A 48 -20.43 5.40 0.94
CA LYS A 48 -21.22 4.40 0.19
C LYS A 48 -21.42 3.08 0.95
N ARG A 49 -20.42 2.64 1.71
CA ARG A 49 -20.35 1.32 2.36
C ARG A 49 -20.03 1.45 3.86
N PRO A 50 -20.96 1.99 4.67
CA PRO A 50 -20.71 2.28 6.08
C PRO A 50 -20.45 1.04 6.95
N ASN A 51 -20.77 -0.16 6.44
CA ASN A 51 -20.61 -1.43 7.17
C ASN A 51 -19.26 -2.13 6.93
N MET A 52 -18.35 -1.51 6.17
CA MET A 52 -17.01 -2.06 5.89
C MET A 52 -15.93 -1.28 6.61
N PHE A 53 -14.90 -1.98 7.11
CA PHE A 53 -13.76 -1.33 7.74
C PHE A 53 -12.77 -0.79 6.69
N TRP A 54 -12.17 0.36 7.01
CA TRP A 54 -11.16 1.00 6.16
C TRP A 54 -9.93 1.40 6.96
N SER A 55 -8.76 0.94 6.53
CA SER A 55 -7.48 1.28 7.17
C SER A 55 -6.41 1.60 6.14
N SER A 56 -5.58 2.59 6.45
CA SER A 56 -4.37 2.84 5.67
C SER A 56 -3.35 1.72 5.90
N CYS A 57 -2.58 1.39 4.88
CA CYS A 57 -1.52 0.40 4.93
C CYS A 57 -0.34 0.93 5.74
N ALA A 58 0.14 0.15 6.70
CA ALA A 58 1.29 0.49 7.52
C ALA A 58 2.64 0.05 6.91
N MET A 59 2.65 -0.35 5.63
CA MET A 59 3.85 -0.91 4.97
C MET A 59 5.05 0.05 5.05
N HIS A 60 4.82 1.35 4.86
CA HIS A 60 5.91 2.33 4.96
C HIS A 60 6.51 2.37 6.37
N THR A 61 5.66 2.38 7.40
CA THR A 61 6.10 2.36 8.79
C THR A 61 6.88 1.08 9.11
N ILE A 62 6.38 -0.07 8.67
CA ILE A 62 7.04 -1.37 8.85
C ILE A 62 8.41 -1.38 8.16
N ASN A 63 8.49 -0.86 6.94
CA ASN A 63 9.74 -0.71 6.22
C ASN A 63 10.74 0.14 7.02
N LEU A 64 10.35 1.31 7.52
CA LEU A 64 11.21 2.15 8.35
C LEU A 64 11.69 1.45 9.63
N MET A 65 10.82 0.68 10.30
CA MET A 65 11.22 -0.14 11.44
C MET A 65 12.30 -1.16 11.05
N PHE A 66 12.12 -1.83 9.92
CA PHE A 66 13.11 -2.78 9.41
C PHE A 66 14.43 -2.12 9.01
N GLN A 67 14.40 -0.91 8.42
CA GLN A 67 15.61 -0.16 8.15
C GLN A 67 16.36 0.19 9.45
N GLY A 68 15.63 0.62 10.47
CA GLY A 68 16.19 0.89 11.80
C GLY A 68 16.88 -0.33 12.42
N ILE A 69 16.20 -1.49 12.39
CA ILE A 69 16.76 -2.76 12.87
C ILE A 69 17.97 -3.18 12.02
N GLY A 70 17.86 -3.07 10.69
CA GLY A 70 18.92 -3.41 9.74
C GLY A 70 20.18 -2.58 9.94
N ASN A 71 20.05 -1.33 10.39
CA ASN A 71 21.17 -0.42 10.66
C ASN A 71 21.93 -0.74 11.97
N LEU A 72 21.38 -1.58 12.86
CA LEU A 72 22.06 -2.01 14.08
C LEU A 72 23.38 -2.75 13.72
N PRO A 73 24.47 -2.55 14.47
CA PRO A 73 25.78 -3.14 14.13
C PRO A 73 25.75 -4.66 13.95
N ARG A 74 24.88 -5.35 14.71
CA ARG A 74 24.68 -6.80 14.63
C ARG A 74 24.06 -7.26 13.31
N PHE A 75 23.23 -6.44 12.67
CA PHE A 75 22.43 -6.82 11.50
C PHE A 75 22.87 -6.12 10.20
N ARG A 76 23.70 -5.06 10.29
CA ARG A 76 24.16 -4.24 9.16
C ARG A 76 24.68 -5.01 7.96
N LYS A 77 25.61 -5.94 8.17
CA LYS A 77 26.24 -6.71 7.08
C LYS A 77 25.23 -7.59 6.33
N VAL A 78 24.23 -8.12 7.04
CA VAL A 78 23.17 -8.94 6.43
C VAL A 78 22.21 -8.03 5.67
N TYR A 79 21.81 -6.92 6.29
CA TYR A 79 20.92 -5.94 5.71
C TYR A 79 21.46 -5.34 4.39
N GLU A 80 22.73 -4.93 4.35
CA GLU A 80 23.39 -4.40 3.15
C GLU A 80 23.40 -5.39 1.98
N LYS A 81 23.72 -6.67 2.26
CA LYS A 81 23.72 -7.73 1.23
C LYS A 81 22.32 -8.01 0.70
N THR A 82 21.32 -8.05 1.59
CA THR A 82 19.94 -8.30 1.21
C THR A 82 19.37 -7.15 0.39
N ASN A 83 19.63 -5.89 0.77
CA ASN A 83 19.19 -4.73 -0.01
C ASN A 83 19.83 -4.67 -1.40
N HIS A 84 21.12 -5.00 -1.52
CA HIS A 84 21.78 -5.10 -2.82
C HIS A 84 21.16 -6.21 -3.69
N SER A 85 20.81 -7.35 -3.09
CA SER A 85 20.22 -8.47 -3.84
C SER A 85 18.79 -8.17 -4.28
N LEU A 86 18.00 -7.52 -3.41
CA LEU A 86 16.63 -7.09 -3.72
C LEU A 86 16.58 -6.03 -4.83
N SER A 87 17.52 -5.07 -4.83
CA SER A 87 17.58 -4.04 -5.87
C SER A 87 17.97 -4.59 -7.24
N LEU A 88 18.66 -5.74 -7.29
CA LEU A 88 18.96 -6.47 -8.53
C LEU A 88 17.76 -7.27 -9.05
N SER A 89 16.95 -7.87 -8.16
CA SER A 89 15.87 -8.79 -8.56
C SER A 89 14.57 -8.08 -8.94
N MET A 90 14.27 -6.91 -8.37
CA MET A 90 12.98 -6.23 -8.58
C MET A 90 12.94 -5.32 -9.82
N GLY A 91 14.01 -5.30 -10.64
CA GLY A 91 14.21 -4.25 -11.64
C GLY A 91 14.43 -2.89 -10.97
N LYS A 92 14.96 -1.90 -11.70
CA LYS A 92 15.17 -0.53 -11.17
C LYS A 92 13.83 0.19 -10.92
N HIS A 93 12.98 -0.33 -10.05
CA HIS A 93 12.17 0.55 -9.23
C HIS A 93 13.13 1.12 -8.19
N GLY A 94 13.23 2.46 -8.16
CA GLY A 94 14.14 3.19 -7.28
C GLY A 94 14.02 2.78 -5.82
N PRO A 95 14.86 3.33 -4.93
CA PRO A 95 14.81 2.92 -3.54
C PRO A 95 13.36 3.09 -3.03
N TRP A 96 12.86 2.11 -2.29
CA TRP A 96 11.59 2.16 -1.55
C TRP A 96 11.60 3.22 -0.42
N THR A 97 12.37 4.28 -0.62
CA THR A 97 12.50 5.47 0.20
C THR A 97 11.68 6.54 -0.50
N THR A 98 10.46 6.75 0.01
CA THR A 98 9.63 7.97 -0.14
C THR A 98 9.41 8.52 -1.54
#